data_AF-A0A529G8K2-F1
#
_entry.id   AF-A0A529G8K2-F1
#
_cell.length_a   1.000
_cell.length_b   1.000
_cell.length_c   1.000
_cell.angle_alpha   90.00
_cell.angle_beta   90.00
_cell.angle_gamma   90.00
#
_symmetry.space_group_name_H-M   'P 1'
#
loop_
_entity.id
_entity.type
_entity.pdbx_description
1 polymer ?
#
loop_
_entity_poly.entity_id
_entity_poly.type
_entity_poly.pdbx_seq_one_letter_code
_entity_poly.pdbx_strand_id
1 'polypeptide(L)' 'ASDGRANGASYREIATAFYGTGRVLAAPWKTSSLRDTVIGLVKGGRAMIAGGYLQLLRHRKRS' A
#
# COMPACT_ATOMS: atom_id res chain seq x y z
N ALA A 1 -3.92 -0.27 -4.60
CA ALA A 1 -2.50 0.14 -4.39
C ALA A 1 -1.52 -0.84 -5.05
N SER A 2 -1.62 -2.15 -4.78
CA SER A 2 -0.78 -3.18 -5.42
C SER A 2 -0.89 -3.14 -6.95
N ASP A 3 -2.11 -3.10 -7.49
CA ASP A 3 -2.34 -3.04 -8.94
C ASP A 3 -1.81 -1.74 -9.53
N GLY A 4 -1.97 -0.61 -8.83
CA GLY A 4 -1.35 0.66 -9.23
C GLY A 4 0.16 0.56 -9.37
N ARG A 5 0.86 -0.08 -8.42
CA ARG A 5 2.30 -0.34 -8.57
C ARG A 5 2.63 -1.36 -9.66
N ALA A 6 1.78 -2.37 -9.87
CA ALA A 6 1.96 -3.33 -10.97
C ALA A 6 1.84 -2.64 -12.34
N ASN A 7 0.97 -1.64 -12.44
CA ASN A 7 0.76 -0.80 -13.63
C ASN A 7 1.69 0.42 -13.69
N GLY A 8 2.81 0.43 -12.94
CA GLY A 8 3.86 1.45 -13.07
C GLY A 8 3.65 2.75 -12.29
N ALA A 9 2.49 2.99 -11.67
CA ALA A 9 2.26 4.21 -10.88
C ALA A 9 3.31 4.35 -9.77
N SER A 10 3.84 5.54 -9.54
CA SER A 10 4.75 5.83 -8.43
C SER A 10 4.03 5.80 -7.07
N TYR A 11 4.78 5.67 -5.98
CA TYR A 11 4.19 5.78 -4.63
C TYR A 11 3.53 7.15 -4.39
N ARG A 12 4.02 8.21 -5.05
CA ARG A 12 3.44 9.55 -4.93
C ARG A 12 2.12 9.65 -5.66
N GLU A 13 2.01 9.09 -6.87
CA GLU A 13 0.73 9.03 -7.60
C GLU A 13 -0.32 8.20 -6.85
N ILE A 14 0.10 7.08 -6.25
CA ILE A 14 -0.77 6.28 -5.40
C ILE A 14 -1.20 7.10 -4.16
N ALA A 15 -0.27 7.78 -3.49
CA ALA A 15 -0.61 8.65 -2.35
C ALA A 15 -1.59 9.76 -2.76
N THR A 16 -1.40 10.38 -3.92
CA THR A 16 -2.29 11.40 -4.46
C THR A 16 -3.69 10.85 -4.71
N ALA A 17 -3.81 9.63 -5.24
CA ALA A 17 -5.10 8.98 -5.46
C ALA A 17 -5.85 8.67 -4.14
N PHE A 18 -5.13 8.35 -3.06
CA PHE A 18 -5.74 8.05 -1.75
C PHE A 18 -6.05 9.30 -0.91
N TYR A 19 -5.14 10.28 -0.91
CA TYR A 19 -5.15 11.37 0.06
C TYR A 19 -5.41 12.74 -0.57
N GLY A 20 -5.41 12.84 -1.91
CA GLY A 20 -5.51 14.08 -2.65
C GLY A 20 -4.19 14.85 -2.72
N THR A 21 -4.04 15.64 -3.78
CA THR A 21 -2.83 16.42 -4.07
C THR A 21 -2.49 17.40 -2.94
N GLY A 22 -3.48 18.12 -2.40
CA GLY A 22 -3.25 19.11 -1.35
C GLY A 22 -2.58 18.50 -0.11
N ARG A 23 -3.03 17.33 0.33
CA ARG A 23 -2.46 16.63 1.48
C ARG A 23 -1.06 16.07 1.20
N VAL A 24 -0.82 15.57 -0.01
CA VAL A 24 0.50 15.07 -0.43
C VAL A 24 1.54 16.20 -0.58
N LEU A 25 1.10 17.41 -0.93
CA LEU A 25 1.98 18.58 -1.07
C LEU A 25 2.23 19.33 0.25
N ALA A 26 1.44 19.07 1.29
CA ALA A 26 1.55 19.75 2.58
C ALA A 26 2.87 19.49 3.34
N ALA A 27 3.65 18.48 2.94
CA ALA A 27 4.95 18.17 3.53
C ALA A 27 5.95 17.66 2.47
N PRO A 28 7.27 17.80 2.70
CA PRO A 28 8.29 17.26 1.79
C PRO A 28 8.13 15.74 1.56
N TRP A 29 8.00 15.32 0.30
CA TRP A 29 7.68 13.94 -0.05
C TRP A 29 8.69 12.90 0.49
N LYS A 30 9.99 13.21 0.48
CA LYS A 30 11.04 12.25 0.88
C LYS A 30 10.94 11.85 2.35
N THR A 31 10.45 12.73 3.22
CA THR A 31 10.32 12.54 4.68
C THR A 31 8.86 12.45 5.14
N SER A 32 7.92 12.34 4.21
CA SER A 32 6.49 12.32 4.52
C SER A 32 6.03 10.96 5.07
N SER A 33 5.25 10.96 6.15
CA SER A 33 4.61 9.74 6.69
C SER A 33 3.61 9.09 5.71
N LEU A 34 3.06 9.87 4.77
CA LEU A 34 2.20 9.33 3.71
C LEU A 34 3.00 8.44 2.74
N ARG A 35 4.27 8.77 2.49
CA ARG A 35 5.17 7.93 1.69
C ARG A 35 5.35 6.58 2.37
N ASP A 36 5.65 6.56 3.65
CA ASP A 36 5.88 5.33 4.40
C ASP A 36 4.61 4.48 4.49
N THR A 37 3.46 5.12 4.70
CA THR A 37 2.15 4.45 4.73
C THR A 37 1.84 3.77 3.40
N VAL A 38 2.05 4.46 2.26
CA VAL A 38 1.78 3.89 0.94
C VAL A 38 2.78 2.80 0.58
N ILE A 39 4.06 2.94 0.95
CA ILE A 39 5.06 1.87 0.80
C ILE A 39 4.64 0.63 1.59
N GLY A 40 4.24 0.80 2.84
CA GLY A 40 3.75 -0.28 3.71
C GLY A 40 2.52 -0.97 3.10
N LEU A 41 1.54 -0.20 2.64
CA LEU A 41 0.34 -0.70 1.99
C LEU A 41 0.66 -1.54 0.75
N VAL A 42 1.54 -1.06 -0.14
CA VAL A 42 1.94 -1.80 -1.32
C VAL A 42 2.68 -3.09 -0.94
N LYS A 43 3.66 -3.01 -0.03
CA LYS A 43 4.45 -4.17 0.39
C LYS A 43 3.56 -5.23 1.01
N GLY A 44 2.67 -4.84 1.94
CA GLY A 44 1.69 -5.71 2.56
C GLY A 44 0.75 -6.33 1.53
N GLY A 45 0.18 -5.53 0.64
CA GLY A 45 -0.70 -6.02 -0.42
C GLY A 45 -0.01 -7.02 -1.36
N ARG A 46 1.24 -6.78 -1.74
CA ARG A 46 2.04 -7.72 -2.53
C ARG A 46 2.31 -9.03 -1.78
N ALA A 47 2.67 -8.96 -0.50
CA ALA A 47 2.88 -10.15 0.33
C ALA A 47 1.58 -10.98 0.47
N MET A 48 0.44 -10.29 0.60
CA MET A 48 -0.88 -10.94 0.62
C MET A 48 -1.16 -11.68 -0.70
N ILE A 49 -0.96 -11.03 -1.85
CA ILE A 49 -1.16 -11.63 -3.19
C ILE A 49 -0.21 -12.82 -3.41
N ALA A 50 1.02 -12.76 -2.92
CA ALA A 50 2.04 -13.80 -3.05
C ALA A 50 1.78 -15.05 -2.16
N GLY A 51 0.55 -15.25 -1.67
CA GLY A 51 0.15 -16.40 -0.85
C GLY A 51 0.04 -16.11 0.64
N GLY A 52 0.32 -14.88 1.10
CA GLY A 52 0.12 -14.46 2.49
C GLY A 52 -1.33 -14.66 2.96
N TYR A 53 -2.31 -14.54 2.06
CA TYR A 53 -3.73 -14.79 2.35
C TYR A 53 -4.01 -16.19 2.91
N LEU A 54 -3.20 -17.20 2.57
CA LEU A 54 -3.39 -18.56 3.08
C LEU A 54 -3.22 -18.64 4.60
N GLN A 55 -2.38 -17.79 5.20
CA GLN A 55 -2.18 -17.76 6.65
C GLN A 55 -3.42 -17.26 7.39
N LEU A 56 -4.12 -16.28 6.82
CA LEU A 56 -5.41 -15.78 7.35
C LEU A 56 -6.48 -16.88 7.30
N LEU A 57 -6.48 -17.69 6.24
CA LEU A 57 -7.48 -18.74 6.04
C LEU A 57 -7.16 -20.02 6.83
N ARG A 58 -5.88 -20.34 7.09
CA ARG A 58 -5.45 -21.50 7.89
C ARG A 58 -5.93 -21.46 9.33
N HIS A 59 -6.14 -20.26 9.91
CA HIS A 59 -6.63 -20.12 11.28
C HIS A 59 -8.14 -20.40 11.43
N ARG A 60 -8.87 -20.69 10.33
CA ARG A 60 -10.31 -20.99 10.34
C ARG A 60 -10.62 -22.48 10.21
N LYS A 61 -9.87 -23.34 10.89
CA LYS A 61 -10.36 -24.66 11.33
C LYS A 61 -10.49 -24.64 12.85
N ARG A 62 -11.62 -24.14 13.35
CA ARG A 62 -12.11 -24.52 14.68
C ARG A 62 -12.72 -25.92 14.51
N SER A 63 -12.13 -26.91 15.18
CA SER A 63 -12.83 -28.15 15.52
C SER A 63 -13.82 -27.88 16.63
#